data_AF-A0A5K1DQX3-F1
#
_entry.id   AF-A0A5K1DQX3-F1
#
_cell.length_a   1.000
_cell.length_b   1.000
_cell.length_c   1.000
_cell.angle_alpha   90.00
_cell.angle_beta   90.00
_cell.angle_gamma   90.00
#
_symmetry.space_group_name_H-M   'P 1'
#
loop_
_entity.id
_entity.type
_entity.pdbx_description
1 polymer ?
#
loop_
_entity_poly.entity_id
_entity_poly.type
_entity_poly.pdbx_seq_one_letter_code
_entity_poly.pdbx_strand_id
1 'polypeptide(L)' 'TFGPIIPVVKFSSDEEVITMANDSNFGLGCAVFSGSQRRARAIGSQLHCGVAAINDFASNYMCQ' A
#
# COMPACT_ATOMS: atom_id res chain seq x y z
N THR A 1 16.59 2.78 -1.54
CA THR A 1 17.44 1.69 -1.00
C THR A 1 16.81 0.37 -1.35
N PHE A 2 17.57 -0.63 -1.81
CA PHE A 2 17.09 -1.99 -2.17
C PHE A 2 17.66 -3.06 -1.20
N GLY A 3 18.01 -2.65 0.03
CA GLY A 3 18.51 -3.53 1.06
C GLY A 3 17.37 -4.15 1.89
N PRO A 4 17.66 -5.15 2.74
CA PRO A 4 16.66 -5.86 3.56
C PRO A 4 16.19 -5.01 4.75
N ILE A 5 15.60 -3.84 4.48
CA ILE A 5 15.14 -2.87 5.48
C ILE A 5 13.69 -2.51 5.15
N ILE A 6 12.80 -2.64 6.14
CA ILE A 6 11.39 -2.27 6.04
C ILE A 6 11.06 -1.26 7.15
N PRO A 7 10.85 0.04 6.82
CA PRO A 7 10.45 1.03 7.81
C PRO A 7 8.99 0.79 8.24
N VAL A 8 8.71 1.01 9.53
CA VAL A 8 7.36 0.94 10.10
C VAL A 8 6.98 2.33 10.60
N VAL A 9 5.89 2.87 10.07
CA VAL A 9 5.38 4.20 10.41
C VAL A 9 3.97 4.06 10.98
N LYS A 10 3.70 4.73 12.09
CA LYS A 10 2.36 4.78 12.69
C LYS A 10 1.52 5.85 11.99
N PHE A 11 0.23 5.59 11.90
CA PHE A 11 -0.78 6.53 11.42
C PHE A 11 -2.03 6.37 12.29
N SER A 12 -2.90 7.37 12.27
CA SER A 12 -4.09 7.47 13.11
C SER A 12 -5.40 7.52 12.31
N SER A 13 -5.35 7.87 11.01
CA SER A 13 -6.52 7.86 10.13
C SER A 13 -6.23 7.37 8.72
N ASP A 14 -7.30 7.05 7.97
CA ASP A 14 -7.20 6.62 6.58
C ASP A 14 -6.68 7.76 5.69
N GLU A 15 -7.10 8.99 5.94
CA GLU A 15 -6.67 10.19 5.20
C GLU A 15 -5.20 10.50 5.44
N GLU A 16 -4.73 10.34 6.68
CA GLU A 16 -3.33 10.54 7.05
C GLU A 16 -2.43 9.55 6.32
N VAL A 17 -2.79 8.25 6.32
CA VAL A 17 -1.97 7.23 5.67
C VAL A 17 -1.99 7.34 4.14
N ILE A 18 -3.12 7.73 3.54
CA ILE A 18 -3.20 8.00 2.10
C ILE A 18 -2.29 9.17 1.73
N THR A 19 -2.33 10.25 2.51
CA THR A 19 -1.48 11.43 2.29
C THR A 19 -0.01 11.06 2.40
N MET A 20 0.38 10.35 3.46
CA MET A 20 1.76 9.89 3.65
C MET A 20 2.24 8.96 2.54
N ALA A 21 1.40 8.03 2.09
CA ALA A 21 1.76 7.09 1.02
C ALA A 21 1.95 7.81 -0.33
N ASN A 22 1.14 8.83 -0.61
CA ASN A 22 1.19 9.62 -1.84
C ASN A 22 2.29 10.70 -1.85
N ASP A 23 2.89 11.03 -0.71
CA ASP A 23 4.01 11.98 -0.58
C ASP A 23 5.36 11.41 -1.10
N SER A 24 5.36 10.13 -1.49
CA SER A 24 6.50 9.49 -2.14
C SER A 24 6.66 9.95 -3.60
N ASN A 25 7.87 10.33 -4.01
CA ASN A 25 8.23 10.56 -5.42
C ASN A 25 8.21 9.27 -6.28
N PHE A 26 7.93 8.11 -5.67
CA PHE A 26 7.85 6.80 -6.31
C PHE A 26 6.46 6.19 -6.15
N GLY A 27 6.01 5.41 -7.14
CA GLY A 27 4.68 4.79 -7.13
C GLY A 27 4.58 3.51 -7.97
N LEU A 28 5.53 2.58 -7.84
CA LEU A 28 5.51 1.33 -8.64
C LEU A 28 4.32 0.43 -8.25
N GLY A 29 4.21 0.13 -6.97
CA GLY A 29 3.14 -0.73 -6.45
C GLY A 29 2.90 -0.49 -4.97
N CYS A 30 1.69 -0.82 -4.54
CA CYS A 30 1.24 -0.64 -3.18
C CYS A 30 0.36 -1.83 -2.76
N ALA A 31 0.32 -2.11 -1.45
CA ALA A 31 -0.51 -3.17 -0.88
C ALA A 31 -1.25 -2.65 0.34
N VAL A 32 -2.56 -2.90 0.41
CA VAL A 32 -3.42 -2.49 1.52
C VAL A 32 -3.99 -3.73 2.21
N PHE A 33 -3.70 -3.88 3.49
CA PHE A 33 -4.20 -4.97 4.33
C PHE A 33 -5.25 -4.45 5.31
N SER A 34 -6.43 -5.05 5.31
CA SER A 34 -7.50 -4.72 6.26
C SER A 34 -8.46 -5.89 6.44
N GLY A 35 -9.00 -6.04 7.65
CA GLY A 35 -10.13 -6.93 7.92
C GLY A 35 -11.44 -6.48 7.25
N SER A 36 -11.53 -5.23 6.80
CA SER A 36 -12.67 -4.71 6.03
C SER A 36 -12.28 -4.54 4.57
N GLN A 37 -12.82 -5.39 3.70
CA GLN A 37 -12.55 -5.34 2.26
C GLN A 37 -13.02 -4.01 1.64
N ARG A 38 -14.11 -3.44 2.14
CA ARG A 38 -14.61 -2.12 1.71
C ARG A 38 -13.61 -1.02 2.01
N ARG A 39 -13.06 -1.01 3.24
CA ARG A 39 -12.06 -0.02 3.66
C ARG A 39 -10.77 -0.17 2.86
N ALA A 40 -10.27 -1.40 2.69
CA ALA A 40 -9.07 -1.65 1.92
C ALA A 40 -9.20 -1.15 0.47
N ARG A 41 -10.33 -1.44 -0.19
CA ARG A 41 -10.60 -0.94 -1.55
C ARG A 41 -10.69 0.58 -1.61
N ALA A 42 -11.35 1.21 -0.63
CA ALA A 42 -11.48 2.67 -0.58
C ALA A 42 -10.12 3.38 -0.40
N ILE A 43 -9.24 2.82 0.43
CA ILE A 43 -7.86 3.32 0.56
C ILE A 43 -7.08 3.06 -0.73
N GLY A 44 -7.09 1.83 -1.23
CA GLY A 44 -6.32 1.44 -2.41
C GLY A 44 -6.67 2.22 -3.68
N SER A 45 -7.93 2.63 -3.86
CA SER A 45 -8.35 3.46 -4.99
C SER A 45 -7.84 4.91 -4.95
N GLN A 46 -7.31 5.36 -3.82
CA GLN A 46 -6.79 6.72 -3.63
C GLN A 46 -5.25 6.77 -3.63
N LEU A 47 -4.57 5.63 -3.73
CA LEU A 47 -3.11 5.57 -3.76
C LEU A 47 -2.60 5.80 -5.19
N HIS A 48 -1.62 6.68 -5.32
CA HIS A 48 -0.93 6.99 -6.57
C HIS A 48 0.15 5.95 -6.84
N CYS A 49 -0.27 4.75 -7.28
CA CYS A 49 0.63 3.66 -7.57
C CYS A 49 0.22 2.91 -8.86
N GLY A 50 1.17 2.30 -9.56
CA GLY A 50 0.89 1.58 -10.81
C GLY A 50 0.04 0.31 -10.59
N VAL A 51 0.25 -0.38 -9.47
CA VAL A 51 -0.51 -1.58 -9.08
C VAL A 51 -0.86 -1.53 -7.59
N ALA A 52 -2.14 -1.57 -7.26
CA ALA A 52 -2.63 -1.67 -5.89
C ALA A 52 -3.15 -3.10 -5.60
N ALA A 53 -2.51 -3.80 -4.67
CA ALA A 53 -2.97 -5.10 -4.17
C ALA A 53 -3.84 -4.92 -2.91
N ILE A 54 -4.94 -5.68 -2.83
CA ILE A 54 -5.84 -5.66 -1.68
C ILE A 54 -5.75 -7.00 -0.96
N ASN A 55 -5.34 -6.99 0.31
CA ASN A 55 -5.12 -8.19 1.13
C ASN A 55 -4.20 -9.22 0.47
N ASP A 56 -3.22 -8.74 -0.31
CA ASP A 56 -2.26 -9.57 -1.01
C ASP A 56 -0.97 -8.78 -1.23
N PHE A 57 0.09 -9.50 -1.59
CA PHE A 57 1.34 -8.93 -2.06
C PHE A 57 1.50 -9.29 -3.54
N ALA A 58 1.48 -8.26 -4.40
CA ALA A 58 1.45 -8.42 -5.87
C ALA A 58 2.53 -9.36 -6.44
N SER A 59 3.65 -9.56 -5.73
CA SER A 59 4.73 -10.44 -6.18
C SER A 59 4.44 -11.94 -6.05
N ASN A 60 3.47 -12.38 -5.22
CA ASN A 60 3.32 -13.80 -4.89
C ASN A 60 2.82 -14.66 -6.06
N TYR A 61 2.00 -14.13 -6.98
CA TYR A 61 1.49 -14.92 -8.12
C TYR A 61 2.53 -15.19 -9.21
N MET A 62 3.67 -14.47 -9.21
CA MET A 62 4.70 -14.65 -10.24
C MET A 62 5.66 -15.82 -9.94
N CYS A 63 5.58 -16.40 -8.74
CA CYS A 63 6.56 -17.36 -8.23
C CYS A 63 5.95 -18.67 -7.69
N GLN A 64 4.65 -18.91 -7.93
CA GLN A 64 3.99 -20.19 -7.62
C GLN A 64 3.93 -21.10 -8.84
#